data_AF-A0A7V0M0N3-F1
#
_entry.id   AF-A0A7V0M0N3-F1
#
_cell.length_a   1.000
_cell.length_b   1.000
_cell.length_c   1.000
_cell.angle_alpha   90.00
_cell.angle_beta   90.00
_cell.angle_gamma   90.00
#
_symmetry.space_group_name_H-M   'P 1'
#
loop_
_entity.id
_entity.type
_entity.pdbx_description
1 polymer ?
#
loop_
_entity_poly.entity_id
_entity_poly.type
_entity_poly.pdbx_seq_one_letter_code
_entity_poly.pdbx_strand_id
1 'polypeptide(L)' 'MSKRTAAVSRKTKETAIDVTLNLNGSGKAKIQTGIGFF' A
#
# COMPACT_ATOMS: atom_id res chain seq x y z
N MET A 1 21.30 8.20 5.56
CA MET A 1 19.87 8.59 5.42
C MET A 1 19.03 7.33 5.44
N SER A 2 18.14 7.17 6.42
CA SER A 2 17.24 6.03 6.51
C SER A 2 16.23 6.02 5.34
N LYS A 3 15.89 4.84 4.81
CA LYS A 3 14.85 4.70 3.77
C LYS A 3 13.49 5.04 4.39
N ARG A 4 12.79 6.02 3.82
CA ARG A 4 11.42 6.41 4.22
C ARG A 4 10.38 5.46 3.60
N THR A 5 10.43 4.21 4.03
CA THR A 5 9.58 3.13 3.53
C THR A 5 8.88 2.45 4.70
N ALA A 6 7.60 2.16 4.54
CA ALA A 6 6.80 1.44 5.52
C ALA A 6 5.91 0.40 4.84
N ALA A 7 5.67 -0.70 5.53
CA ALA A 7 4.71 -1.72 5.14
C ALA A 7 3.73 -1.95 6.30
N VAL A 8 2.44 -2.02 5.99
CA VAL A 8 1.38 -2.23 6.98
C VAL A 8 0.41 -3.27 6.43
N SER A 9 0.12 -4.25 7.26
CA SER A 9 -0.91 -5.26 7.02
C SER A 9 -2.00 -5.14 8.08
N ARG A 10 -3.26 -5.13 7.66
CA ARG A 10 -4.41 -5.09 8.56
C ARG A 10 -5.45 -6.09 8.10
N LYS A 11 -5.89 -6.94 9.03
CA LYS A 11 -6.92 -7.93 8.79
C LYS A 11 -8.04 -7.78 9.81
N THR A 12 -9.27 -7.67 9.32
CA THR A 12 -10.49 -7.79 10.11
C THR A 12 -11.36 -8.91 9.54
N LYS A 13 -12.57 -9.08 10.07
CA LYS A 13 -13.51 -10.06 9.53
C LYS A 13 -14.06 -9.65 8.16
N GLU A 14 -14.08 -8.36 7.88
CA GLU A 14 -14.65 -7.77 6.67
C GLU A 14 -13.62 -7.67 5.55
N THR A 15 -12.36 -7.32 5.85
CA THR A 15 -11.35 -7.04 4.84
C THR A 15 -9.95 -7.46 5.28
N ALA A 16 -9.11 -7.77 4.29
CA ALA A 16 -7.68 -7.92 4.46
C ALA A 16 -6.99 -6.92 3.53
N ILE A 17 -6.07 -6.13 4.08
CA ILE A 17 -5.40 -5.04 3.38
C ILE A 17 -3.90 -5.13 3.64
N ASP A 18 -3.13 -4.99 2.55
CA ASP A 18 -1.68 -4.90 2.56
C ASP A 18 -1.23 -3.67 1.78
N VAL A 19 -0.43 -2.81 2.41
CA VAL A 19 0.07 -1.57 1.81
C VAL A 19 1.57 -1.46 2.04
N THR A 20 2.29 -1.09 0.98
CA THR A 20 3.70 -0.67 1.05
C THR A 20 3.83 0.72 0.45
N LEU A 21 4.44 1.65 1.19
CA LEU A 21 4.64 3.03 0.75
C LEU A 21 6.11 3.42 0.83
N ASN A 22 6.60 4.05 -0.24
CA ASN A 22 7.93 4.68 -0.28
C ASN A 22 7.77 6.18 -0.57
N LEU A 23 8.13 7.04 0.40
CA LEU A 23 8.04 8.50 0.26
C LEU A 23 9.07 9.08 -0.72
N ASN A 24 10.11 8.33 -1.05
CA ASN A 24 11.13 8.70 -2.04
C ASN A 24 10.95 7.90 -3.35
N GLY A 25 9.72 7.49 -3.67
CA GLY A 25 9.41 6.74 -4.88
C GLY A 25 9.47 7.60 -6.16
N SER A 26 9.32 6.94 -7.31
CA SER A 26 9.30 7.58 -8.64
C SER A 26 7.90 7.58 -9.29
N GLY A 27 6.85 7.53 -8.48
CA GLY A 27 5.45 7.52 -8.97
C GLY A 27 4.93 6.16 -9.45
N LYS A 28 5.66 5.06 -9.21
CA LYS A 28 5.17 3.71 -9.52
C LYS A 28 4.10 3.27 -8.51
N ALA A 29 2.93 2.88 -9.00
CA ALA A 29 1.84 2.36 -8.19
C ALA A 29 1.30 1.04 -8.76
N LYS A 30 0.96 0.10 -7.88
CA LYS A 30 0.23 -1.13 -8.19
C LYS A 30 -0.91 -1.25 -7.19
N ILE A 31 -2.13 -1.00 -7.63
CA ILE A 31 -3.33 -0.92 -6.78
C ILE A 31 -4.30 -2.01 -7.23
N GLN A 32 -4.70 -2.88 -6.31
CA GLN A 32 -5.60 -4.02 -6.56
C GLN A 32 -6.62 -4.12 -5.43
N THR A 33 -7.48 -3.11 -5.29
CA THR A 33 -8.50 -3.05 -4.24
C THR A 33 -9.74 -3.89 -4.52
N GLY A 34 -9.88 -4.42 -5.75
CA GLY A 34 -11.12 -5.06 -6.22
C GLY A 34 -12.20 -4.08 -6.69
N ILE A 35 -11.95 -2.77 -6.62
CA ILE A 35 -12.84 -1.71 -7.09
C ILE A 35 -12.08 -0.85 -8.11
N GLY A 36 -12.54 -0.84 -9.36
CA GLY A 36 -11.79 -0.28 -10.51
C GLY A 36 -12.04 1.19 -10.83
N PHE A 37 -12.61 1.98 -9.90
CA PHE A 37 -12.95 3.38 -10.14
C PHE A 37 -11.82 4.37 -9.76
N PHE A 38 -10.75 3.88 -9.14
CA PHE A 38 -9.64 4.68 -8.62
C PHE A 38 -8.51 4.86 -9.63
#